data_AF-A0A813ANI5-F1
#
_entry.id   AF-A0A813ANI5-F1
#
_cell.length_a   1.000
_cell.length_b   1.000
_cell.length_c   1.000
_cell.angle_alpha   90.00
_cell.angle_beta   90.00
_cell.angle_gamma   90.00
#
_symmetry.space_group_name_H-M   'P 1'
#
loop_
_entity.id
_entity.type
_entity.pdbx_description
1 polymer ?
#
loop_
_entity_poly.entity_id
_entity_poly.type
_entity_poly.pdbx_seq_one_letter_code
_entity_poly.pdbx_strand_id
1 'polypeptide(L)'
;MVPNGVTHQVVSDDTEGVAAILDWLSFVPKVASANPPLLDPVDPVSRDVTFVPSKTPYDPRHMLEGVTTPEGSKLTGFFDAGTFREYLAGWGRSVIVGRGKLGGIPMGVIAVETRNVDRRIPADPANPASQEVVEPQAGQVWFPDSAFKTATAIRDFNRGENLPLIIFANWRGFSGGTRDMYQEVLKFGAQIVDALVEYKSPVFVYIPPGGELRGGSWVVIDPTINPEQMEMYADVDSRGGILEPPGIVEVKFRAAQQKELMHRLDPELRKYDALLEESSSSEVGSAAQDIEAQIKAREDKLQPLYTQIACEFADLHDRTGRMEAKGVIRKGLEWRRSREFFYWRVRCRLLLKEMEHRIREADADLSSKEAQELLSSWLSEAGADQEDEKAVSFLEGDPFASQSQRARIRTRHSCIACMYVCMYVCMHACMHACIYLCVCM
;
A
#
# COMPACT_ATOMS: atom_id res chain seq x y z
N MET A 1 30.65 3.78 1.57
CA MET A 1 29.40 4.57 1.45
C MET A 1 28.13 3.70 1.47
N VAL A 2 28.22 2.47 1.97
CA VAL A 2 27.08 1.54 2.06
C VAL A 2 26.25 1.76 3.33
N PRO A 3 26.86 2.01 4.51
CA PRO A 3 26.10 2.22 5.75
C PRO A 3 25.25 3.50 5.77
N ASN A 4 25.49 4.45 4.86
CA ASN A 4 24.77 5.72 4.77
C ASN A 4 23.86 5.84 3.53
N GLY A 5 23.70 4.76 2.75
CA GLY A 5 22.75 4.73 1.63
C GLY A 5 23.16 5.46 0.36
N VAL A 6 24.41 5.89 0.24
CA VAL A 6 24.91 6.49 -1.01
C VAL A 6 25.28 5.41 -2.03
N THR A 7 25.73 4.24 -1.56
CA THR A 7 25.99 3.07 -2.41
C THR A 7 24.80 2.11 -2.37
N HIS A 8 24.15 1.87 -3.52
CA HIS A 8 23.01 0.95 -3.63
C HIS A 8 23.41 -0.54 -3.51
N GLN A 9 24.56 -0.94 -4.06
CA GLN A 9 25.04 -2.33 -4.04
C GLN A 9 26.57 -2.39 -3.94
N VAL A 10 27.07 -3.43 -3.26
CA VAL A 10 28.50 -3.74 -3.18
C VAL A 10 28.78 -4.99 -3.99
N VAL A 11 29.91 -4.99 -4.70
CA VAL A 11 30.42 -6.08 -5.50
C VAL A 11 31.90 -6.30 -5.17
N SER A 12 32.44 -7.48 -5.48
CA SER A 12 33.80 -7.87 -5.11
C SER A 12 34.84 -7.37 -6.11
N ASP A 13 34.46 -7.27 -7.38
CA ASP A 13 35.33 -6.84 -8.47
C ASP A 13 34.58 -6.04 -9.56
N ASP A 14 35.34 -5.47 -10.49
CA ASP A 14 34.80 -4.63 -11.58
C ASP A 14 33.90 -5.41 -12.54
N THR A 15 34.16 -6.70 -12.74
CA THR A 15 33.37 -7.56 -13.64
C THR A 15 31.98 -7.79 -13.03
N GLU A 16 31.93 -8.11 -11.74
CA GLU A 16 30.68 -8.18 -10.96
C GLU A 16 29.97 -6.82 -10.95
N GLY A 17 30.71 -5.72 -10.91
CA GLY A 17 30.16 -4.36 -11.01
C GLY A 17 29.43 -4.12 -12.33
N VAL A 18 30.05 -4.46 -13.45
CA VAL A 18 29.40 -4.38 -14.77
C VAL A 18 28.21 -5.33 -14.84
N ALA A 19 28.33 -6.55 -14.32
CA ALA A 19 27.24 -7.51 -14.29
C ALA A 19 26.03 -6.99 -13.49
N ALA A 20 26.25 -6.36 -12.34
CA ALA A 20 25.20 -5.76 -11.52
C ALA A 20 24.52 -4.57 -12.23
N ILE A 21 25.26 -3.76 -12.98
CA ILE A 21 24.69 -2.68 -13.80
C ILE A 21 23.80 -3.27 -14.90
N LEU A 22 24.26 -4.31 -15.60
CA LEU A 22 23.46 -4.97 -16.63
C LEU A 22 22.21 -5.64 -16.06
N ASP A 23 22.31 -6.25 -14.86
CA ASP A 23 21.16 -6.83 -14.16
C ASP A 23 20.15 -5.74 -13.80
N TRP A 24 20.58 -4.57 -13.31
CA TRP A 24 19.72 -3.41 -13.06
C TRP A 24 19.03 -2.95 -14.34
N LEU A 25 19.78 -2.78 -15.43
CA LEU A 25 19.23 -2.38 -16.73
C LEU A 25 18.19 -3.37 -17.27
N SER A 26 18.20 -4.64 -16.82
CA SER A 26 17.17 -5.62 -17.18
C SER A 26 15.77 -5.29 -16.65
N PHE A 27 15.66 -4.40 -15.65
CA PHE A 27 14.39 -3.91 -15.13
C PHE A 27 13.94 -2.60 -15.78
N VAL A 28 14.87 -1.83 -16.35
CA VAL A 28 14.65 -0.45 -16.80
C VAL A 28 14.21 -0.42 -18.27
N PRO A 29 13.22 0.41 -18.65
CA PRO A 29 12.84 0.57 -20.05
C PRO A 29 13.97 1.19 -20.87
N LYS A 30 14.03 0.84 -22.16
CA LYS A 30 15.00 1.40 -23.11
C LYS A 30 14.88 2.93 -23.26
N VAL A 31 13.67 3.47 -23.09
CA VAL A 31 13.35 4.90 -23.27
C VAL A 31 12.56 5.39 -22.06
N ALA A 32 12.82 6.63 -21.64
CA ALA A 32 12.20 7.24 -20.46
C ALA A 32 10.68 7.45 -20.55
N SER A 33 10.04 7.24 -21.70
CA SER A 33 8.57 7.27 -21.85
C SER A 33 7.95 5.89 -22.04
N ALA A 34 8.77 4.84 -22.16
CA ALA A 34 8.28 3.49 -22.42
C ALA A 34 7.91 2.77 -21.12
N ASN A 35 6.95 1.86 -21.23
CA ASN A 35 6.66 0.88 -20.20
C ASN A 35 7.86 -0.05 -19.99
N PRO A 36 8.04 -0.57 -18.77
CA PRO A 36 9.18 -1.42 -18.49
C PRO A 36 9.05 -2.77 -19.24
N PRO A 37 10.18 -3.42 -19.56
CA PRO A 37 10.20 -4.56 -20.47
C PRO A 37 9.47 -5.77 -19.86
N LEU A 38 8.43 -6.26 -20.53
CA LEU A 38 7.86 -7.57 -20.20
C LEU A 38 8.83 -8.65 -20.67
N LEU A 39 9.24 -9.52 -19.76
CA LEU A 39 10.05 -10.69 -20.05
C LEU A 39 9.21 -11.96 -19.98
N ASP A 40 9.63 -13.01 -20.67
CA ASP A 40 8.95 -14.30 -20.57
C ASP A 40 9.02 -14.83 -19.12
N PRO A 41 7.88 -15.19 -18.51
CA PRO A 41 7.87 -15.65 -17.14
C PRO A 41 8.56 -17.01 -17.02
N VAL A 42 9.67 -17.05 -16.29
CA VAL A 42 10.32 -18.30 -15.89
C VAL A 42 9.49 -19.03 -14.83
N ASP A 43 8.71 -18.27 -14.06
CA ASP A 43 7.91 -18.73 -12.94
C ASP A 43 6.40 -18.57 -13.25
N PRO A 44 5.58 -19.64 -13.23
CA PRO A 44 4.16 -19.55 -13.56
C PRO A 44 3.42 -18.48 -12.76
N VAL A 45 2.54 -17.75 -13.44
CA VAL A 45 1.71 -16.69 -12.82
C VAL A 45 0.67 -17.28 -11.87
N SER A 46 0.02 -18.38 -12.29
CA SER A 46 -1.10 -19.02 -11.58
C SER A 46 -0.68 -19.86 -10.37
N ARG A 47 0.61 -19.89 -10.02
CA ARG A 47 1.06 -20.65 -8.85
C ARG A 47 0.66 -19.94 -7.56
N ASP A 48 0.49 -20.74 -6.53
CA ASP A 48 0.28 -20.25 -5.18
C ASP A 48 1.57 -19.65 -4.58
N VAL A 49 1.39 -18.66 -3.71
CA VAL A 49 2.42 -18.21 -2.77
C VAL A 49 2.34 -19.09 -1.52
N THR A 50 3.38 -19.89 -1.27
CA THR A 50 3.35 -20.92 -0.21
C THR A 50 4.04 -20.50 1.07
N PHE A 51 4.99 -19.55 1.03
CA PHE A 51 5.49 -18.92 2.25
C PHE A 51 4.43 -17.95 2.78
N VAL A 52 3.92 -18.17 4.00
CA VAL A 52 2.91 -17.31 4.61
C VAL A 52 3.54 -16.49 5.74
N PRO A 53 3.52 -15.15 5.67
CA PRO A 53 3.85 -14.27 6.77
C PRO A 53 3.11 -14.63 8.07
N SER A 54 3.84 -14.62 9.19
CA SER A 54 3.28 -14.87 10.51
C SER A 54 3.29 -13.60 11.36
N LYS A 55 2.49 -13.55 12.44
CA LYS A 55 2.58 -12.47 13.44
C LYS A 55 3.93 -12.44 14.17
N THR A 56 4.61 -13.59 14.27
CA THR A 56 5.97 -13.66 14.81
C THR A 56 6.96 -13.05 13.81
N PRO A 57 8.00 -12.31 14.28
CA PRO A 57 9.00 -11.72 13.40
C PRO A 57 9.66 -12.76 12.48
N TYR A 58 9.76 -12.43 11.20
CA TYR A 58 10.34 -13.23 10.14
C TYR A 58 11.17 -12.34 9.19
N ASP A 59 12.04 -12.94 8.39
CA ASP A 59 12.73 -12.19 7.33
C ASP A 59 11.77 -11.92 6.17
N PRO A 60 11.43 -10.65 5.86
CA PRO A 60 10.51 -10.34 4.77
C PRO A 60 11.06 -10.77 3.40
N ARG A 61 12.37 -10.98 3.25
CA ARG A 61 12.94 -11.53 2.01
C ARG A 61 12.30 -12.88 1.67
N HIS A 62 11.98 -13.70 2.68
CA HIS A 62 11.32 -14.99 2.47
C HIS A 62 9.93 -14.87 1.83
N MET A 63 9.15 -13.82 2.16
CA MET A 63 7.86 -13.61 1.49
C MET A 63 8.02 -13.06 0.06
N LEU A 64 9.14 -12.41 -0.24
CA LEU A 64 9.42 -11.86 -1.56
C LEU A 64 9.95 -12.94 -2.52
N GLU A 65 11.03 -13.64 -2.15
CA GLU A 65 11.75 -14.57 -3.03
C GLU A 65 11.51 -16.06 -2.72
N GLY A 66 10.95 -16.35 -1.55
CA GLY A 66 10.81 -17.72 -1.04
C GLY A 66 11.95 -18.13 -0.11
N VAL A 67 11.83 -19.30 0.50
CA VAL A 67 12.85 -19.86 1.40
C VAL A 67 12.86 -21.37 1.30
N THR A 68 14.05 -21.98 1.42
CA THR A 68 14.16 -23.43 1.58
C THR A 68 14.15 -23.74 3.08
N THR A 69 13.17 -24.54 3.53
CA THR A 69 13.07 -24.95 4.94
C THR A 69 14.23 -25.87 5.32
N PRO A 70 14.52 -26.03 6.63
CA PRO A 70 15.51 -27.00 7.10
C PRO A 70 15.21 -28.45 6.67
N GLU A 71 13.94 -28.76 6.40
CA GLU A 71 13.48 -30.08 5.92
C GLU A 71 13.69 -30.28 4.41
N GLY A 72 14.19 -29.26 3.70
CA GLY A 72 14.45 -29.27 2.26
C GLY A 72 13.24 -28.92 1.39
N SER A 73 12.08 -28.58 1.99
CA SER A 73 10.93 -28.10 1.23
C SER A 73 11.14 -26.64 0.79
N LYS A 74 10.94 -26.35 -0.50
CA LYS A 74 11.04 -24.99 -1.04
C LYS A 74 9.69 -24.31 -0.93
N LEU A 75 9.61 -23.27 -0.10
CA LEU A 75 8.48 -22.37 -0.03
C LEU A 75 8.69 -21.24 -1.04
N THR A 76 7.71 -21.05 -1.90
CA THR A 76 7.66 -20.02 -2.92
C THR A 76 7.24 -18.67 -2.33
N GLY A 77 7.95 -17.61 -2.73
CA GLY A 77 7.60 -16.22 -2.43
C GLY A 77 6.61 -15.63 -3.43
N PHE A 78 6.34 -14.33 -3.26
CA PHE A 78 5.44 -13.55 -4.11
C PHE A 78 6.00 -13.32 -5.52
N PHE A 79 7.29 -12.96 -5.61
CA PHE A 79 7.98 -12.69 -6.87
C PHE A 79 8.50 -13.96 -7.54
N ASP A 80 8.90 -13.80 -8.79
CA ASP A 80 9.52 -14.85 -9.58
C ASP A 80 10.84 -15.28 -8.92
N ALA A 81 11.05 -16.59 -8.81
CA ALA A 81 12.22 -17.15 -8.13
C ALA A 81 13.54 -16.57 -8.68
N GLY A 82 14.39 -16.06 -7.78
CA GLY A 82 15.71 -15.52 -8.12
C GLY A 82 15.72 -14.16 -8.81
N THR A 83 14.57 -13.48 -8.94
CA THR A 83 14.48 -12.16 -9.60
C THR A 83 14.57 -10.98 -8.64
N PHE A 84 14.33 -11.18 -7.35
CA PHE A 84 14.44 -10.11 -6.36
C PHE A 84 15.91 -9.70 -6.18
N ARG A 85 16.16 -8.39 -6.20
CA ARG A 85 17.46 -7.77 -5.94
C ARG A 85 17.26 -6.67 -4.91
N GLU A 86 17.86 -6.86 -3.74
CA GLU A 86 17.84 -5.87 -2.67
C GLU A 86 18.87 -4.77 -2.95
N TYR A 87 18.46 -3.51 -2.76
CA TYR A 87 19.33 -2.35 -2.84
C TYR A 87 19.30 -1.59 -1.51
N LEU A 88 20.39 -0.86 -1.23
CA LEU A 88 20.53 -0.06 -0.01
C LEU A 88 20.45 -0.92 1.27
N ALA A 89 20.81 -2.21 1.21
CA ALA A 89 20.71 -3.16 2.32
C ALA A 89 21.52 -2.74 3.57
N GLY A 90 22.56 -1.92 3.38
CA GLY A 90 23.43 -1.44 4.46
C GLY A 90 22.84 -0.34 5.33
N TRP A 91 21.80 0.36 4.85
CA TRP A 91 21.26 1.58 5.46
C TRP A 91 19.73 1.49 5.61
N GLY A 92 19.15 2.07 6.67
CA GLY A 92 17.71 2.02 6.93
C GLY A 92 17.16 0.58 6.90
N ARG A 93 17.78 -0.33 7.66
CA ARG A 93 17.55 -1.79 7.57
C ARG A 93 16.15 -2.24 7.99
N SER A 94 15.41 -1.39 8.68
CA SER A 94 13.99 -1.58 9.03
C SER A 94 13.07 -1.61 7.80
N VAL A 95 13.54 -1.11 6.65
CA VAL A 95 12.84 -1.14 5.36
C VAL A 95 13.73 -1.81 4.32
N ILE A 96 13.15 -2.77 3.61
CA ILE A 96 13.77 -3.50 2.52
C ILE A 96 13.29 -2.86 1.22
N VAL A 97 14.22 -2.50 0.36
CA VAL A 97 13.95 -1.89 -0.95
C VAL A 97 14.62 -2.74 -2.00
N GLY A 98 13.93 -3.00 -3.10
CA GLY A 98 14.49 -3.80 -4.18
C GLY A 98 13.73 -3.70 -5.47
N ARG A 99 14.19 -4.44 -6.46
CA ARG A 99 13.48 -4.69 -7.72
C ARG A 99 13.17 -6.18 -7.81
N GLY A 100 12.00 -6.53 -8.31
CA GLY A 100 11.58 -7.92 -8.51
C GLY A 100 10.76 -8.05 -9.79
N LYS A 101 10.57 -9.29 -10.27
CA LYS A 101 9.70 -9.56 -11.43
C LYS A 101 8.50 -10.37 -10.99
N LEU A 102 7.31 -9.96 -11.40
CA LEU A 102 6.04 -10.64 -11.14
C LEU A 102 5.50 -11.15 -12.46
N GLY A 103 5.64 -12.45 -12.73
CA GLY A 103 5.30 -13.04 -14.02
C GLY A 103 6.04 -12.38 -15.18
N GLY A 104 7.33 -12.04 -14.97
CA GLY A 104 8.14 -11.33 -15.95
C GLY A 104 7.94 -9.82 -16.01
N ILE A 105 6.98 -9.24 -15.28
CA ILE A 105 6.80 -7.78 -15.18
C ILE A 105 7.76 -7.22 -14.12
N PRO A 106 8.77 -6.41 -14.48
CA PRO A 106 9.65 -5.77 -13.50
C PRO A 106 8.91 -4.69 -12.71
N MET A 107 9.15 -4.65 -11.40
CA MET A 107 8.56 -3.65 -10.51
C MET A 107 9.47 -3.32 -9.33
N GLY A 108 9.31 -2.09 -8.82
CA GLY A 108 9.91 -1.66 -7.57
C GLY A 108 9.19 -2.28 -6.38
N VAL A 109 9.94 -2.61 -5.33
CA VAL A 109 9.45 -3.30 -4.15
C VAL A 109 9.90 -2.55 -2.91
N ILE A 110 8.96 -2.31 -2.00
CA ILE A 110 9.23 -1.83 -0.65
C ILE A 110 8.55 -2.78 0.34
N ALA A 111 9.29 -3.32 1.29
CA ALA A 111 8.80 -4.20 2.34
C ALA A 111 9.35 -3.78 3.70
N VAL A 112 8.68 -4.21 4.78
CA VAL A 112 9.04 -3.81 6.15
C VAL A 112 9.69 -4.96 6.89
N GLU A 113 10.83 -4.71 7.51
CA GLU A 113 11.48 -5.64 8.43
C GLU A 113 10.67 -5.76 9.72
N THR A 114 10.40 -7.00 10.12
CA THR A 114 9.58 -7.29 11.31
C THR A 114 10.44 -7.60 12.53
N ARG A 115 11.71 -7.97 12.32
CA ARG A 115 12.68 -8.18 13.39
C ARG A 115 13.28 -6.84 13.84
N ASN A 116 13.78 -6.81 15.06
CA ASN A 116 14.58 -5.68 15.52
C ASN A 116 15.92 -5.67 14.77
N VAL A 117 16.34 -4.49 14.35
CA VAL A 117 17.60 -4.28 13.64
C VAL A 117 18.47 -3.29 14.41
N ASP A 118 19.77 -3.53 14.41
CA ASP A 118 20.71 -2.63 15.09
C ASP A 118 21.32 -1.66 14.09
N ARG A 119 21.19 -0.36 14.37
CA ARG A 119 21.92 0.71 13.68
C ARG A 119 23.23 0.96 14.42
N ARG A 120 24.35 0.68 13.76
CA ARG A 120 25.69 0.94 14.30
C ARG A 120 26.22 2.26 13.75
N ILE A 121 26.44 3.22 14.63
CA ILE A 121 27.06 4.50 14.31
C ILE A 121 28.53 4.40 14.74
N PRO A 122 29.49 4.48 13.79
CA PRO A 122 30.90 4.38 14.12
C PRO A 122 31.36 5.58 14.97
N ALA A 123 32.39 5.36 15.78
CA ALA A 123 33.05 6.45 16.49
C ALA A 123 33.67 7.44 15.49
N ASP A 124 33.56 8.74 15.78
CA ASP A 124 34.20 9.79 14.99
C ASP A 124 35.69 9.89 15.37
N PRO A 125 36.64 9.56 14.46
CA PRO A 125 38.07 9.65 14.75
C PRO A 125 38.54 11.08 15.04
N ALA A 126 37.80 12.09 14.61
CA ALA A 126 38.14 13.50 14.86
C ALA A 126 37.75 13.96 16.27
N ASN A 127 36.93 13.20 16.98
CA ASN A 127 36.51 13.49 18.34
C ASN A 127 36.95 12.36 19.30
N PRO A 128 38.01 12.56 20.10
CA PRO A 128 38.51 11.54 21.03
C PRO A 128 37.50 11.05 22.07
N ALA A 129 36.45 11.82 22.35
CA ALA A 129 35.37 11.42 23.27
C ALA A 129 34.28 10.58 22.59
N SER A 130 34.30 10.46 21.26
CA SER A 130 33.31 9.68 20.51
C SER A 130 33.53 8.17 20.70
N GLN A 131 32.43 7.43 20.78
CA GLN A 131 32.42 5.97 20.90
C GLN A 131 31.41 5.40 19.92
N GLU A 132 31.57 4.13 19.54
CA GLU A 132 30.58 3.44 18.73
C GLU A 132 29.25 3.39 19.49
N VAL A 133 28.17 3.81 18.84
CA VAL A 133 26.83 3.75 19.40
C VAL A 133 26.04 2.70 18.61
N VAL A 134 25.49 1.72 19.33
CA VAL A 134 24.57 0.73 18.78
C VAL A 134 23.16 1.10 19.20
N GLU A 135 22.33 1.45 18.23
CA GLU A 135 20.96 1.89 18.46
C GLU A 135 20.00 0.81 17.96
N PRO A 136 19.23 0.17 18.87
CA PRO A 136 18.21 -0.79 18.45
C PRO A 136 17.06 -0.04 17.78
N GLN A 137 16.65 -0.52 16.61
CA GLN A 137 15.48 -0.07 15.87
C GLN A 137 14.46 -1.20 15.86
N ALA A 138 13.25 -0.92 16.35
CA ALA A 138 12.17 -1.88 16.34
C ALA A 138 11.71 -2.19 14.91
N GLY A 139 11.35 -3.44 14.64
CA GLY A 139 10.64 -3.80 13.41
C GLY A 139 9.30 -3.07 13.31
N GLN A 140 8.76 -2.95 12.09
CA GLN A 140 7.45 -2.33 11.83
C GLN A 140 7.33 -0.84 12.20
N VAL A 141 8.45 -0.13 12.38
CA VAL A 141 8.47 1.30 12.74
C VAL A 141 9.29 2.10 11.74
N TRP A 142 8.79 3.27 11.32
CA TRP A 142 9.58 4.22 10.55
C TRP A 142 10.44 5.10 11.45
N PHE A 143 11.76 5.02 11.23
CA PHE A 143 12.76 5.94 11.77
C PHE A 143 13.18 6.97 10.70
N PRO A 144 13.93 8.04 11.05
CA PRO A 144 14.38 9.04 10.08
C PRO A 144 15.08 8.45 8.84
N ASP A 145 16.01 7.51 9.05
CA ASP A 145 16.72 6.81 7.97
C ASP A 145 15.79 5.95 7.11
N SER A 146 14.83 5.28 7.75
CA SER A 146 13.88 4.36 7.15
C SER A 146 12.89 5.10 6.26
N ALA A 147 12.39 6.23 6.74
CA ALA A 147 11.52 7.14 6.01
C ALA A 147 12.26 7.78 4.83
N PHE A 148 13.50 8.25 5.05
CA PHE A 148 14.32 8.82 3.98
C PHE A 148 14.67 7.78 2.90
N LYS A 149 14.99 6.54 3.30
CA LYS A 149 15.21 5.42 2.38
C LYS A 149 13.97 5.12 1.55
N THR A 150 12.80 5.08 2.19
CA THR A 150 11.51 4.85 1.53
C THR A 150 11.23 5.94 0.49
N ALA A 151 11.35 7.22 0.86
CA ALA A 151 11.14 8.33 -0.07
C ALA A 151 12.14 8.33 -1.24
N THR A 152 13.41 8.01 -0.97
CA THR A 152 14.47 7.91 -1.99
C THR A 152 14.16 6.79 -2.97
N ALA A 153 13.78 5.61 -2.48
CA ALA A 153 13.40 4.47 -3.32
C ALA A 153 12.23 4.80 -4.25
N ILE A 154 11.19 5.47 -3.73
CA ILE A 154 10.02 5.88 -4.53
C ILE A 154 10.47 6.85 -5.64
N ARG A 155 11.35 7.83 -5.33
CA ARG A 155 11.87 8.73 -6.36
C ARG A 155 12.71 8.01 -7.41
N ASP A 156 13.56 7.07 -7.00
CA ASP A 156 14.42 6.30 -7.90
C ASP A 156 13.59 5.45 -8.87
N PHE A 157 12.59 4.72 -8.36
CA PHE A 157 11.70 3.91 -9.21
C PHE A 157 10.86 4.75 -10.18
N ASN A 158 10.55 6.01 -9.83
CA ASN A 158 9.80 6.94 -10.68
C ASN A 158 10.69 7.59 -11.75
N ARG A 159 11.91 8.02 -11.37
CA ARG A 159 12.76 8.87 -12.21
C ARG A 159 13.63 8.03 -13.14
N GLY A 160 13.18 7.87 -14.38
CA GLY A 160 13.92 7.21 -15.45
C GLY A 160 13.71 5.70 -15.51
N GLU A 161 13.32 5.07 -14.40
CA GLU A 161 12.97 3.64 -14.39
C GLU A 161 11.51 3.37 -14.74
N ASN A 162 10.61 4.32 -14.45
CA ASN A 162 9.16 4.23 -14.70
C ASN A 162 8.51 2.91 -14.24
N LEU A 163 9.07 2.28 -13.21
CA LEU A 163 8.59 0.98 -12.74
C LEU A 163 7.22 1.15 -12.07
N PRO A 164 6.31 0.17 -12.16
CA PRO A 164 5.25 0.05 -11.18
C PRO A 164 5.86 -0.24 -9.79
N LEU A 165 5.17 0.14 -8.73
CA LEU A 165 5.63 -0.04 -7.36
C LEU A 165 4.65 -0.92 -6.58
N ILE A 166 5.15 -1.87 -5.81
CA ILE A 166 4.39 -2.55 -4.78
C ILE A 166 5.02 -2.33 -3.40
N ILE A 167 4.19 -1.90 -2.45
CA ILE A 167 4.54 -1.65 -1.07
C ILE A 167 3.83 -2.69 -0.20
N PHE A 168 4.60 -3.63 0.34
CA PHE A 168 4.12 -4.57 1.37
C PHE A 168 4.08 -3.84 2.72
N ALA A 169 2.97 -3.16 2.98
CA ALA A 169 2.82 -2.27 4.12
C ALA A 169 2.61 -3.04 5.43
N ASN A 170 3.51 -2.84 6.38
CA ASN A 170 3.46 -3.48 7.69
C ASN A 170 4.10 -2.57 8.77
N TRP A 171 3.59 -1.33 8.87
CA TRP A 171 4.08 -0.32 9.83
C TRP A 171 3.03 0.02 10.88
N ARG A 172 3.43 -0.06 12.14
CA ARG A 172 2.64 0.37 13.32
C ARG A 172 2.68 1.87 13.57
N GLY A 173 3.56 2.59 12.88
CA GLY A 173 3.67 4.03 13.02
C GLY A 173 5.08 4.55 12.73
N PHE A 174 5.22 5.85 12.97
CA PHE A 174 6.51 6.52 13.05
C PHE A 174 7.06 6.46 14.47
N SER A 175 8.39 6.47 14.61
CA SER A 175 9.01 6.63 15.92
C SER A 175 8.67 8.01 16.51
N GLY A 176 8.01 8.00 17.68
CA GLY A 176 7.66 9.22 18.43
C GLY A 176 8.69 9.62 19.49
N GLY A 177 9.86 8.97 19.53
CA GLY A 177 10.90 9.27 20.52
C GLY A 177 11.52 10.66 20.32
N THR A 178 11.87 11.36 21.41
CA THR A 178 12.44 12.72 21.36
C THR A 178 13.66 12.83 20.45
N ARG A 179 14.53 11.82 20.47
CA ARG A 179 15.71 11.75 19.59
C ARG A 179 15.33 11.73 18.11
N ASP A 180 14.38 10.87 17.74
CA ASP A 180 14.03 10.66 16.33
C ASP A 180 13.20 11.84 15.79
N MET A 181 12.41 12.48 16.66
CA MET A 181 11.76 13.77 16.38
C MET A 181 12.78 14.88 16.14
N TYR A 182 13.82 14.96 16.97
CA TYR A 182 14.93 15.90 16.78
C TYR A 182 15.72 15.62 15.49
N GLN A 183 15.88 14.34 15.13
CA GLN A 183 16.44 13.89 13.85
C GLN A 183 15.46 14.03 12.67
N GLU A 184 14.43 14.87 12.82
CA GLU A 184 13.60 15.36 11.72
C GLU A 184 12.75 14.26 11.04
N VAL A 185 12.34 13.22 11.78
CA VAL A 185 11.49 12.13 11.24
C VAL A 185 10.26 12.64 10.47
N LEU A 186 9.66 13.74 10.93
CA LEU A 186 8.50 14.35 10.27
C LEU A 186 8.83 14.92 8.89
N LYS A 187 10.04 15.48 8.69
CA LYS A 187 10.47 15.98 7.38
C LYS A 187 10.59 14.82 6.39
N PHE A 188 11.16 13.71 6.83
CA PHE A 188 11.30 12.51 5.99
C PHE A 188 9.96 11.80 5.75
N GLY A 189 9.03 11.85 6.70
CA GLY A 189 7.66 11.40 6.50
C GLY A 189 6.94 12.19 5.41
N ALA A 190 7.06 13.52 5.40
CA ALA A 190 6.49 14.37 4.35
C ALA A 190 7.09 14.07 2.96
N GLN A 191 8.39 13.77 2.90
CA GLN A 191 9.05 13.40 1.65
C GLN A 191 8.51 12.13 0.99
N ILE A 192 7.92 11.20 1.75
CA ILE A 192 7.23 10.02 1.20
C ILE A 192 5.99 10.48 0.42
N VAL A 193 5.19 11.38 1.01
CA VAL A 193 4.00 11.96 0.38
C VAL A 193 4.39 12.70 -0.90
N ASP A 194 5.42 13.57 -0.83
CA ASP A 194 5.91 14.31 -2.00
C ASP A 194 6.30 13.34 -3.15
N ALA A 195 6.99 12.25 -2.81
CA ALA A 195 7.43 11.27 -3.80
C ALA A 195 6.27 10.49 -4.44
N LEU A 196 5.21 10.20 -3.68
CA LEU A 196 4.01 9.50 -4.17
C LEU A 196 3.11 10.42 -5.02
N VAL A 197 3.02 11.71 -4.69
CA VAL A 197 2.31 12.71 -5.50
C VAL A 197 2.95 12.83 -6.89
N GLU A 198 4.29 12.82 -6.97
CA GLU A 198 5.01 12.89 -8.25
C GLU A 198 5.02 11.56 -9.02
N TYR A 199 4.55 10.47 -8.42
CA TYR A 199 4.69 9.11 -8.98
C TYR A 199 3.79 8.92 -10.19
N LYS A 200 4.37 8.47 -11.32
CA LYS A 200 3.65 8.41 -12.61
C LYS A 200 3.14 7.02 -12.94
N SER A 201 3.73 5.97 -12.38
CA SER A 201 3.38 4.57 -12.69
C SER A 201 2.45 3.98 -11.62
N PRO A 202 1.77 2.85 -11.88
CA PRO A 202 0.86 2.26 -10.90
C PRO A 202 1.56 1.91 -9.58
N VAL A 203 0.95 2.27 -8.45
CA VAL A 203 1.43 1.98 -7.09
C VAL A 203 0.41 1.11 -6.37
N PHE A 204 0.85 -0.03 -5.87
CA PHE A 204 0.03 -0.97 -5.13
C PHE A 204 0.48 -1.01 -3.67
N VAL A 205 -0.38 -0.57 -2.77
CA VAL A 205 -0.17 -0.75 -1.33
C VAL A 205 -0.91 -2.01 -0.91
N TYR A 206 -0.19 -2.99 -0.38
CA TYR A 206 -0.77 -4.25 0.07
C TYR A 206 -0.36 -4.56 1.50
N ILE A 207 -1.33 -4.73 2.40
CA ILE A 207 -1.08 -5.17 3.77
C ILE A 207 -1.05 -6.71 3.79
N PRO A 208 0.10 -7.36 4.04
CA PRO A 208 0.22 -8.83 4.00
C PRO A 208 -0.45 -9.52 5.22
N PRO A 209 -0.56 -10.86 5.24
CA PRO A 209 -1.08 -11.61 6.38
C PRO A 209 -0.35 -11.26 7.68
N GLY A 210 -1.11 -11.04 8.76
CA GLY A 210 -0.55 -10.61 10.04
C GLY A 210 0.15 -9.25 10.02
N GLY A 211 0.11 -8.54 8.89
CA GLY A 211 0.61 -7.19 8.73
C GLY A 211 -0.35 -6.17 9.34
N GLU A 212 0.23 -5.08 9.84
CA GLU A 212 -0.52 -4.02 10.50
C GLU A 212 -0.16 -2.67 9.88
N LEU A 213 -1.17 -1.85 9.61
CA LEU A 213 -0.98 -0.47 9.16
C LEU A 213 -1.74 0.50 10.06
N ARG A 214 -1.00 1.32 10.82
CA ARG A 214 -1.58 2.13 11.89
C ARG A 214 -1.26 3.63 11.79
N GLY A 215 -2.21 4.44 12.23
CA GLY A 215 -2.02 5.86 12.53
C GLY A 215 -1.32 6.64 11.43
N GLY A 216 -0.23 7.33 11.79
CA GLY A 216 0.55 8.15 10.85
C GLY A 216 1.14 7.36 9.69
N SER A 217 1.37 6.06 9.85
CA SER A 217 1.88 5.24 8.74
C SER A 217 0.85 5.05 7.63
N TRP A 218 -0.44 4.95 7.97
CA TRP A 218 -1.50 4.91 6.96
C TRP A 218 -1.56 6.22 6.18
N VAL A 219 -1.50 7.35 6.90
CA VAL A 219 -1.68 8.70 6.32
C VAL A 219 -0.72 8.97 5.16
N VAL A 220 0.53 8.53 5.26
CA VAL A 220 1.57 8.84 4.26
C VAL A 220 1.58 7.90 3.04
N ILE A 221 0.79 6.84 3.04
CA ILE A 221 0.66 5.89 1.91
C ILE A 221 -0.79 5.68 1.45
N ASP A 222 -1.71 6.51 1.91
CA ASP A 222 -3.12 6.41 1.56
C ASP A 222 -3.31 6.67 0.04
N PRO A 223 -4.17 5.90 -0.65
CA PRO A 223 -4.37 6.06 -2.09
C PRO A 223 -4.94 7.43 -2.49
N THR A 224 -5.54 8.19 -1.56
CA THR A 224 -6.00 9.56 -1.83
C THR A 224 -4.89 10.55 -2.11
N ILE A 225 -3.63 10.22 -1.81
CA ILE A 225 -2.45 11.04 -2.15
C ILE A 225 -2.30 11.18 -3.67
N ASN A 226 -2.47 10.07 -4.39
CA ASN A 226 -2.41 10.05 -5.86
C ASN A 226 -3.45 9.04 -6.39
N PRO A 227 -4.74 9.46 -6.45
CA PRO A 227 -5.85 8.56 -6.77
C PRO A 227 -5.79 7.95 -8.18
N GLU A 228 -5.07 8.60 -9.09
CA GLU A 228 -4.94 8.14 -10.48
C GLU A 228 -3.99 6.95 -10.60
N GLN A 229 -3.00 6.84 -9.71
CA GLN A 229 -1.94 5.82 -9.79
C GLN A 229 -1.98 4.82 -8.63
N MET A 230 -2.46 5.22 -7.45
CA MET A 230 -2.41 4.41 -6.23
C MET A 230 -3.64 3.54 -6.04
N GLU A 231 -3.41 2.29 -5.64
CA GLU A 231 -4.44 1.34 -5.24
C GLU A 231 -4.03 0.66 -3.94
N MET A 232 -5.00 0.43 -3.06
CA MET A 232 -4.76 -0.19 -1.76
C MET A 232 -5.58 -1.46 -1.58
N TYR A 233 -4.91 -2.50 -1.12
CA TYR A 233 -5.44 -3.83 -0.85
C TYR A 233 -4.96 -4.28 0.53
N ALA A 234 -5.69 -5.22 1.12
CA ALA A 234 -5.30 -5.76 2.43
C ALA A 234 -5.63 -7.26 2.47
N ASP A 235 -4.79 -8.03 3.16
CA ASP A 235 -5.03 -9.44 3.37
C ASP A 235 -6.22 -9.67 4.31
N VAL A 236 -6.93 -10.79 4.16
CA VAL A 236 -8.03 -11.18 5.06
C VAL A 236 -7.62 -11.21 6.54
N ASP A 237 -6.37 -11.56 6.84
CA ASP A 237 -5.84 -11.66 8.21
C ASP A 237 -5.07 -10.41 8.66
N SER A 238 -5.03 -9.36 7.85
CA SER A 238 -4.36 -8.11 8.20
C SER A 238 -5.16 -7.25 9.19
N ARG A 239 -4.52 -6.19 9.71
CA ARG A 239 -5.14 -5.20 10.59
C ARG A 239 -4.78 -3.79 10.20
N GLY A 240 -5.67 -2.85 10.51
CA GLY A 240 -5.39 -1.44 10.32
C GLY A 240 -6.42 -0.55 10.96
N GLY A 241 -5.97 0.64 11.37
CA GLY A 241 -6.72 1.48 12.28
C GLY A 241 -5.90 2.68 12.74
N ILE A 242 -6.47 3.49 13.63
CA ILE A 242 -5.84 4.73 14.08
C ILE A 242 -4.75 4.43 15.12
N LEU A 243 -5.08 3.59 16.11
CA LEU A 243 -4.18 3.14 17.16
C LEU A 243 -4.26 1.63 17.28
N GLU A 244 -3.29 1.03 17.95
CA GLU A 244 -3.37 -0.37 18.33
C GLU A 244 -4.52 -0.61 19.31
N PRO A 245 -5.11 -1.82 19.34
CA PRO A 245 -6.23 -2.13 20.22
C PRO A 245 -6.01 -1.77 21.69
N PRO A 246 -4.84 -2.04 22.31
CA PRO A 246 -4.57 -1.62 23.69
C PRO A 246 -4.64 -0.10 23.87
N GLY A 247 -4.08 0.67 22.94
CA GLY A 247 -4.12 2.13 22.97
C GLY A 247 -5.54 2.70 22.82
N ILE A 248 -6.40 2.06 22.03
CA ILE A 248 -7.82 2.44 21.95
C ILE A 248 -8.54 2.17 23.27
N VAL A 249 -8.27 1.02 23.90
CA VAL A 249 -8.89 0.65 25.19
C VAL A 249 -8.51 1.66 26.28
N GLU A 250 -7.25 2.07 26.35
CA GLU A 250 -6.78 3.08 27.31
C GLU A 250 -7.47 4.45 27.17
N VAL A 251 -7.91 4.81 25.95
CA VAL A 251 -8.55 6.11 25.69
C VAL A 251 -10.07 6.03 25.77
N LYS A 252 -10.66 5.01 25.14
CA LYS A 252 -12.12 4.92 24.90
C LYS A 252 -12.84 3.93 25.80
N PHE A 253 -12.16 2.91 26.30
CA PHE A 253 -12.78 1.84 27.09
C PHE A 253 -12.00 1.60 28.39
N ARG A 254 -11.93 2.67 29.20
CA ARG A 254 -11.15 2.74 30.44
C ARG A 254 -11.76 1.84 31.52
N ALA A 255 -11.06 1.71 32.65
CA ALA A 255 -11.48 0.86 33.77
C ALA A 255 -12.94 1.11 34.21
N ALA A 256 -13.41 2.36 34.21
CA ALA A 256 -14.80 2.68 34.55
C ALA A 256 -15.83 2.01 33.61
N GLN A 257 -15.63 2.11 32.29
CA GLN A 257 -16.51 1.47 31.30
C GLN A 257 -16.40 -0.06 31.36
N GLN A 258 -15.21 -0.58 31.66
CA GLN A 258 -15.01 -2.02 31.85
C GLN A 258 -15.78 -2.52 33.08
N LYS A 259 -15.78 -1.77 34.19
CA LYS A 259 -16.57 -2.10 35.39
C LYS A 259 -18.08 -2.07 35.10
N GLU A 260 -18.59 -1.05 34.41
CA GLU A 260 -20.00 -1.02 33.96
C GLU A 260 -20.36 -2.29 33.15
N LEU A 261 -19.44 -2.74 32.29
CA LEU A 261 -19.62 -3.98 31.52
C LEU A 261 -19.59 -5.22 32.42
N MET A 262 -18.72 -5.26 33.43
CA MET A 262 -18.65 -6.35 34.41
C MET A 262 -19.97 -6.48 35.17
N HIS A 263 -20.47 -5.39 35.73
CA HIS A 263 -21.76 -5.35 36.44
C HIS A 263 -22.94 -5.72 35.54
N ARG A 264 -22.85 -5.46 34.22
CA ARG A 264 -23.89 -5.87 33.26
C ARG A 264 -23.86 -7.36 32.92
N LEU A 265 -22.68 -7.97 32.79
CA LEU A 265 -22.52 -9.32 32.23
C LEU A 265 -22.22 -10.41 33.26
N ASP A 266 -21.47 -10.10 34.32
CA ASP A 266 -21.06 -11.09 35.32
C ASP A 266 -22.22 -11.41 36.28
N PRO A 267 -22.66 -12.68 36.37
CA PRO A 267 -23.80 -13.05 37.22
C PRO A 267 -23.56 -12.91 38.73
N GLU A 268 -22.31 -12.94 39.20
CA GLU A 268 -22.01 -12.77 40.64
C GLU A 268 -22.07 -11.30 41.03
N LEU A 269 -21.48 -10.40 40.24
CA LEU A 269 -21.58 -8.95 40.46
C LEU A 269 -23.05 -8.49 40.45
N ARG A 270 -23.86 -8.97 39.51
CA ARG A 270 -25.30 -8.67 39.50
C ARG A 270 -26.05 -9.09 40.76
N LYS A 271 -25.65 -10.22 41.37
CA LYS A 271 -26.22 -10.67 42.65
C LYS A 271 -25.78 -9.75 43.78
N TYR A 272 -24.51 -9.38 43.81
CA TYR A 272 -23.99 -8.46 44.82
C TYR A 272 -24.61 -7.06 44.70
N ASP A 273 -24.84 -6.56 43.49
CA ASP A 273 -25.54 -5.30 43.24
C ASP A 273 -26.98 -5.34 43.78
N ALA A 274 -27.72 -6.42 43.51
CA ALA A 274 -29.07 -6.60 44.03
C ALA A 274 -29.09 -6.70 45.57
N LEU A 275 -28.13 -7.43 46.16
CA LEU A 275 -27.98 -7.52 47.61
C LEU A 275 -27.60 -6.17 48.24
N LEU A 276 -26.82 -5.34 47.53
CA LEU A 276 -26.46 -3.99 47.96
C LEU A 276 -27.67 -3.05 47.91
N GLU A 277 -28.50 -3.13 46.86
CA GLU A 277 -29.77 -2.39 46.76
C GLU A 277 -30.77 -2.80 47.86
N GLU A 278 -30.89 -4.09 48.16
CA GLU A 278 -31.73 -4.58 49.26
C GLU A 278 -31.20 -4.12 50.63
N SER A 279 -29.89 -4.19 50.85
CA SER A 279 -29.25 -3.83 52.13
C SER A 279 -29.24 -2.33 52.41
N SER A 280 -29.23 -1.49 51.38
CA SER A 280 -29.26 -0.02 51.53
C SER A 280 -30.63 0.52 51.96
N SER A 281 -31.69 -0.31 51.92
CA SER A 281 -33.00 -0.01 52.50
C SER A 281 -33.10 -0.31 54.01
N SER A 282 -32.12 -1.00 54.59
CA SER A 282 -32.06 -1.42 55.99
C SER A 282 -30.92 -0.68 56.69
N GLU A 283 -31.14 0.05 57.80
CA GLU A 283 -30.16 0.93 58.47
C GLU A 283 -28.90 0.23 59.09
N VAL A 284 -28.50 -0.96 58.62
CA VAL A 284 -27.38 -1.74 59.15
C VAL A 284 -26.12 -1.53 58.29
N GLY A 285 -25.33 -0.52 58.64
CA GLY A 285 -24.15 -0.09 57.86
C GLY A 285 -22.98 -1.08 57.74
N SER A 286 -22.92 -2.17 58.52
CA SER A 286 -21.81 -3.13 58.43
C SER A 286 -21.95 -4.14 57.28
N ALA A 287 -23.18 -4.56 56.97
CA ALA A 287 -23.43 -5.55 55.91
C ALA A 287 -23.19 -4.96 54.51
N ALA A 288 -23.51 -3.68 54.31
CA ALA A 288 -23.23 -2.98 53.05
C ALA A 288 -21.72 -2.88 52.78
N GLN A 289 -20.89 -2.64 53.80
CA GLN A 289 -19.43 -2.58 53.66
C GLN A 289 -18.82 -3.93 53.26
N ASP A 290 -19.33 -5.03 53.81
CA ASP A 290 -18.88 -6.37 53.45
C ASP A 290 -19.25 -6.73 52.00
N ILE A 291 -20.42 -6.30 51.52
CA ILE A 291 -20.86 -6.51 50.13
C ILE A 291 -20.02 -5.66 49.17
N GLU A 292 -19.77 -4.38 49.50
CA GLU A 292 -18.88 -3.52 48.71
C GLU A 292 -17.45 -4.09 48.62
N ALA A 293 -16.94 -4.67 49.70
CA ALA A 293 -15.64 -5.34 49.69
C ALA A 293 -15.64 -6.59 48.79
N GLN A 294 -16.72 -7.37 48.78
CA GLN A 294 -16.89 -8.53 47.90
C GLN A 294 -16.99 -8.12 46.41
N ILE A 295 -17.74 -7.05 46.11
CA ILE A 295 -17.81 -6.46 44.76
C ILE A 295 -16.41 -6.09 44.30
N LYS A 296 -15.68 -5.31 45.09
CA LYS A 296 -14.33 -4.85 44.75
C LYS A 296 -13.37 -6.03 44.53
N ALA A 297 -13.40 -7.05 45.39
CA ALA A 297 -12.56 -8.23 45.24
C ALA A 297 -12.88 -9.01 43.93
N ARG A 298 -14.16 -9.06 43.53
CA ARG A 298 -14.59 -9.70 42.28
C ARG A 298 -14.20 -8.86 41.07
N GLU A 299 -14.36 -7.53 41.11
CA GLU A 299 -13.89 -6.61 40.07
C GLU A 299 -12.39 -6.77 39.82
N ASP A 300 -11.57 -6.73 40.88
CA ASP A 300 -10.11 -6.83 40.77
C ASP A 300 -9.69 -8.19 40.16
N LYS A 301 -10.42 -9.26 40.48
CA LYS A 301 -10.20 -10.60 39.90
C LYS A 301 -10.57 -10.67 38.41
N LEU A 302 -11.65 -9.99 38.01
CA LEU A 302 -12.14 -10.00 36.62
C LEU A 302 -11.40 -9.01 35.72
N GLN A 303 -10.74 -8.00 36.29
CA GLN A 303 -10.11 -6.90 35.56
C GLN A 303 -9.18 -7.36 34.41
N PRO A 304 -8.24 -8.31 34.60
CA PRO A 304 -7.36 -8.73 33.51
C PRO A 304 -8.12 -9.36 32.33
N LEU A 305 -9.15 -10.16 32.63
CA LEU A 305 -9.98 -10.82 31.62
C LEU A 305 -10.79 -9.80 30.82
N TYR A 306 -11.43 -8.83 31.50
CA TYR A 306 -12.21 -7.80 30.82
C TYR A 306 -11.35 -6.83 30.01
N THR A 307 -10.11 -6.58 30.45
CA THR A 307 -9.14 -5.84 29.63
C THR A 307 -8.78 -6.61 28.36
N GLN A 308 -8.62 -7.94 28.42
CA GLN A 308 -8.42 -8.75 27.21
C GLN A 308 -9.65 -8.74 26.29
N ILE A 309 -10.86 -8.86 26.85
CA ILE A 309 -12.12 -8.77 26.09
C ILE A 309 -12.25 -7.40 25.42
N ALA A 310 -11.89 -6.33 26.12
CA ALA A 310 -11.87 -4.98 25.58
C ALA A 310 -10.89 -4.84 24.41
N CYS A 311 -9.70 -5.43 24.52
CA CYS A 311 -8.71 -5.43 23.45
C CYS A 311 -9.19 -6.21 22.22
N GLU A 312 -9.79 -7.39 22.41
CA GLU A 312 -10.37 -8.16 21.29
C GLU A 312 -11.54 -7.40 20.65
N PHE A 313 -12.41 -6.79 21.46
CA PHE A 313 -13.50 -5.95 20.96
C PHE A 313 -12.97 -4.78 20.13
N ALA A 314 -11.88 -4.13 20.57
CA ALA A 314 -11.21 -3.11 19.78
C ALA A 314 -10.60 -3.69 18.48
N ASP A 315 -9.95 -4.85 18.52
CA ASP A 315 -9.39 -5.53 17.33
C ASP A 315 -10.45 -5.86 16.27
N LEU A 316 -11.69 -6.18 16.67
CA LEU A 316 -12.80 -6.37 15.72
C LEU A 316 -13.03 -5.16 14.81
N HIS A 317 -12.73 -3.95 15.29
CA HIS A 317 -12.84 -2.72 14.51
C HIS A 317 -11.69 -2.54 13.52
N ASP A 318 -10.61 -3.29 13.67
CA ASP A 318 -9.39 -3.13 12.87
C ASP A 318 -9.27 -4.17 11.75
N ARG A 319 -10.28 -5.04 11.60
CA ARG A 319 -10.30 -6.12 10.60
C ARG A 319 -10.56 -5.60 9.18
N THR A 320 -10.02 -6.31 8.20
CA THR A 320 -10.13 -6.02 6.76
C THR A 320 -11.57 -5.81 6.29
N GLY A 321 -12.52 -6.60 6.78
CA GLY A 321 -13.94 -6.43 6.42
C GLY A 321 -14.50 -5.03 6.72
N ARG A 322 -14.02 -4.36 7.79
CA ARG A 322 -14.42 -2.98 8.08
C ARG A 322 -13.77 -1.99 7.12
N MET A 323 -12.52 -2.23 6.72
CA MET A 323 -11.82 -1.37 5.74
C MET A 323 -12.54 -1.38 4.39
N GLU A 324 -12.92 -2.57 3.93
CA GLU A 324 -13.66 -2.76 2.69
C GLU A 324 -15.06 -2.13 2.79
N ALA A 325 -15.78 -2.35 3.89
CA ALA A 325 -17.08 -1.71 4.13
C ALA A 325 -17.03 -0.17 4.19
N LYS A 326 -15.87 0.41 4.50
CA LYS A 326 -15.65 1.86 4.50
C LYS A 326 -15.05 2.37 3.19
N GLY A 327 -14.71 1.49 2.24
CA GLY A 327 -14.16 1.85 0.95
C GLY A 327 -12.74 2.44 1.01
N VAL A 328 -11.98 2.18 2.09
CA VAL A 328 -10.59 2.67 2.20
C VAL A 328 -9.59 1.73 1.51
N ILE A 329 -9.99 0.48 1.26
CA ILE A 329 -9.29 -0.47 0.40
C ILE A 329 -10.24 -0.91 -0.71
N ARG A 330 -9.69 -1.38 -1.85
CA ARG A 330 -10.51 -1.89 -2.96
C ARG A 330 -11.12 -3.26 -2.63
N LYS A 331 -10.33 -4.16 -2.03
CA LYS A 331 -10.71 -5.56 -1.83
C LYS A 331 -9.84 -6.24 -0.77
N GLY A 332 -10.45 -7.11 0.04
CA GLY A 332 -9.74 -8.10 0.83
C GLY A 332 -9.19 -9.23 -0.05
N LEU A 333 -7.89 -9.51 0.04
CA LEU A 333 -7.23 -10.56 -0.75
C LEU A 333 -6.78 -11.72 0.13
N GLU A 334 -6.73 -12.92 -0.46
CA GLU A 334 -6.06 -14.06 0.15
C GLU A 334 -4.62 -14.13 -0.35
N TRP A 335 -3.65 -14.07 0.58
CA TRP A 335 -2.23 -14.13 0.25
C TRP A 335 -1.83 -15.25 -0.70
N ARG A 336 -2.41 -16.45 -0.52
CA ARG A 336 -2.12 -17.63 -1.34
C ARG A 336 -2.28 -17.36 -2.84
N ARG A 337 -3.32 -16.60 -3.24
CA ARG A 337 -3.63 -16.25 -4.64
C ARG A 337 -3.26 -14.81 -5.01
N SER A 338 -2.59 -14.09 -4.11
CA SER A 338 -2.22 -12.69 -4.32
C SER A 338 -1.34 -12.49 -5.56
N ARG A 339 -0.42 -13.41 -5.83
CA ARG A 339 0.47 -13.38 -7.00
C ARG A 339 -0.29 -13.28 -8.32
N GLU A 340 -1.23 -14.21 -8.55
CA GLU A 340 -2.04 -14.26 -9.76
C GLU A 340 -2.87 -12.98 -9.91
N PHE A 341 -3.52 -12.55 -8.84
CA PHE A 341 -4.31 -11.32 -8.82
C PHE A 341 -3.47 -10.09 -9.21
N PHE A 342 -2.33 -9.88 -8.54
CA PHE A 342 -1.49 -8.72 -8.80
C PHE A 342 -0.85 -8.77 -10.18
N TYR A 343 -0.51 -9.94 -10.72
CA TYR A 343 0.00 -10.04 -12.09
C TYR A 343 -1.00 -9.45 -13.10
N TRP A 344 -2.24 -9.94 -13.08
CA TRP A 344 -3.28 -9.47 -14.00
C TRP A 344 -3.61 -8.00 -13.76
N ARG A 345 -3.67 -7.57 -12.50
CA ARG A 345 -3.96 -6.17 -12.16
C ARG A 345 -2.86 -5.21 -12.61
N VAL A 346 -1.58 -5.54 -12.36
CA VAL A 346 -0.43 -4.74 -12.79
C VAL A 346 -0.41 -4.66 -14.32
N ARG A 347 -0.57 -5.79 -15.01
CA ARG A 347 -0.59 -5.85 -16.47
C ARG A 347 -1.70 -4.99 -17.06
N CYS A 348 -2.92 -5.13 -16.54
CA CYS A 348 -4.08 -4.33 -16.96
C CYS A 348 -3.82 -2.83 -16.76
N ARG A 349 -3.31 -2.41 -15.59
CA ARG A 349 -3.04 -1.00 -15.30
C ARG A 349 -1.96 -0.38 -16.19
N LEU A 350 -0.90 -1.13 -16.49
CA LEU A 350 0.13 -0.67 -17.44
C LEU A 350 -0.43 -0.48 -18.85
N LEU A 351 -1.25 -1.44 -19.33
CA LEU A 351 -1.89 -1.35 -20.64
C LEU A 351 -2.92 -0.21 -20.71
N LEU A 352 -3.74 -0.04 -19.67
CA LEU A 352 -4.69 1.07 -19.58
C LEU A 352 -4.00 2.43 -19.67
N LYS A 353 -2.89 2.60 -18.94
CA LYS A 353 -2.09 3.82 -18.99
C LYS A 353 -1.51 4.07 -20.37
N GLU A 354 -1.02 3.02 -21.04
CA GLU A 354 -0.53 3.12 -22.41
C GLU A 354 -1.63 3.54 -23.40
N MET A 355 -2.82 2.96 -23.27
CA MET A 355 -3.97 3.33 -24.10
C MET A 355 -4.45 4.74 -23.82
N GLU A 356 -4.48 5.16 -22.55
CA GLU A 356 -4.82 6.54 -22.17
C GLU A 356 -3.87 7.53 -22.85
N HIS A 357 -2.57 7.25 -22.83
CA HIS A 357 -1.57 8.07 -23.51
C HIS A 357 -1.83 8.15 -25.01
N ARG A 358 -2.07 7.01 -25.69
CA ARG A 358 -2.34 6.98 -27.14
C ARG A 358 -3.63 7.71 -27.53
N ILE A 359 -4.68 7.64 -26.70
CA ILE A 359 -5.93 8.38 -26.91
C ILE A 359 -5.67 9.89 -26.82
N ARG A 360 -4.92 10.33 -25.80
CA ARG A 360 -4.61 11.74 -25.60
C ARG A 360 -3.61 12.30 -26.62
N GLU A 361 -2.74 11.47 -27.18
CA GLU A 361 -1.92 11.84 -28.35
C GLU A 361 -2.77 12.04 -29.61
N ALA A 362 -3.85 11.26 -29.76
CA ALA A 362 -4.75 11.37 -30.91
C ALA A 362 -5.75 12.53 -30.79
N ASP A 363 -6.10 12.92 -29.56
CA ASP A 363 -7.00 14.03 -29.24
C ASP A 363 -6.50 14.73 -27.96
N ALA A 364 -5.80 15.85 -28.17
CA ALA A 364 -5.11 16.59 -27.11
C ALA A 364 -6.05 17.36 -26.18
N ASP A 365 -7.32 17.52 -26.58
CA ASP A 365 -8.32 18.28 -25.81
C ASP A 365 -9.03 17.40 -24.76
N LEU A 366 -8.91 16.06 -24.87
CA LEU A 366 -9.47 15.12 -23.88
C LEU A 366 -8.69 15.17 -22.57
N SER A 367 -9.42 15.32 -21.47
CA SER A 367 -8.86 15.16 -20.12
C SER A 367 -8.54 13.69 -19.80
N SER A 368 -7.63 13.46 -18.85
CA SER A 368 -7.29 12.11 -18.37
C SER A 368 -8.53 11.33 -17.88
N LYS A 369 -9.44 12.01 -17.18
CA LYS A 369 -10.70 11.42 -16.70
C LYS A 369 -11.61 10.96 -17.83
N GLU A 370 -11.80 11.79 -18.86
CA GLU A 370 -12.64 11.43 -20.01
C GLU A 370 -12.03 10.27 -20.82
N ALA A 371 -10.71 10.23 -20.94
CA ALA A 371 -10.01 9.11 -21.57
C ALA A 371 -10.20 7.81 -20.77
N GLN A 372 -10.14 7.87 -19.44
CA GLN A 372 -10.40 6.73 -18.56
C GLN A 372 -11.86 6.26 -18.61
N GLU A 373 -12.82 7.18 -18.67
CA GLU A 373 -14.25 6.86 -18.85
C GLU A 373 -14.52 6.22 -20.22
N LEU A 374 -13.82 6.66 -21.27
CA LEU A 374 -13.92 6.03 -22.57
C LEU A 374 -13.38 4.59 -22.53
N LEU A 375 -12.21 4.38 -21.92
CA LEU A 375 -11.63 3.05 -21.77
C LEU A 375 -12.50 2.13 -20.91
N SER A 376 -13.12 2.64 -19.84
CA SER A 376 -14.03 1.86 -19.02
C SER A 376 -15.29 1.46 -19.80
N SER A 377 -15.80 2.35 -20.66
CA SER A 377 -16.92 2.02 -21.57
C SER A 377 -16.55 0.90 -22.55
N TRP A 378 -15.33 0.92 -23.10
CA TRP A 378 -14.87 -0.12 -24.03
C TRP A 378 -14.71 -1.47 -23.36
N LEU A 379 -14.18 -1.49 -22.13
CA LEU A 379 -14.07 -2.72 -21.34
C LEU A 379 -15.45 -3.28 -20.96
N SER A 380 -16.39 -2.40 -20.60
CA SER A 380 -17.77 -2.79 -20.29
C SER A 380 -18.49 -3.37 -21.52
N GLU A 381 -18.34 -2.75 -22.70
CA GLU A 381 -18.86 -3.28 -23.98
C GLU A 381 -18.28 -4.67 -24.29
N ALA A 382 -17.02 -4.93 -23.90
CA ALA A 382 -16.37 -6.23 -24.07
C ALA A 382 -16.72 -7.26 -22.98
N GLY A 383 -17.51 -6.89 -21.97
CA GLY A 383 -17.84 -7.75 -20.83
C GLY A 383 -16.62 -8.13 -19.98
N ALA A 384 -15.61 -7.26 -19.94
CA ALA A 384 -14.37 -7.48 -19.21
C ALA A 384 -14.29 -6.56 -17.98
N ASP A 385 -14.16 -7.15 -16.79
CA ASP A 385 -13.86 -6.40 -15.57
C ASP A 385 -12.38 -6.05 -15.52
N GLN A 386 -12.05 -4.85 -15.02
CA GLN A 386 -10.69 -4.31 -14.97
C GLN A 386 -9.69 -5.14 -14.14
N GLU A 387 -10.14 -6.22 -13.50
CA GLU A 387 -9.36 -7.07 -12.58
C GLU A 387 -9.01 -8.43 -13.20
N ASP A 388 -9.49 -8.73 -14.40
CA ASP A 388 -9.42 -10.08 -14.98
C ASP A 388 -8.49 -10.19 -16.20
N GLU A 389 -8.00 -11.41 -16.44
CA GLU A 389 -7.26 -11.83 -17.65
C GLU A 389 -7.98 -11.42 -18.95
N LYS A 390 -9.32 -11.39 -18.93
CA LYS A 390 -10.14 -10.96 -20.07
C LYS A 390 -9.90 -9.50 -20.45
N ALA A 391 -9.72 -8.60 -19.48
CA ALA A 391 -9.44 -7.20 -19.75
C ALA A 391 -8.04 -7.03 -20.36
N VAL A 392 -7.06 -7.78 -19.86
CA VAL A 392 -5.71 -7.80 -20.45
C VAL A 392 -5.76 -8.30 -21.88
N SER A 393 -6.43 -9.42 -22.13
CA SER A 393 -6.58 -10.00 -23.47
C SER A 393 -7.25 -9.02 -24.45
N PHE A 394 -8.27 -8.28 -24.01
CA PHE A 394 -8.93 -7.26 -24.81
C PHE A 394 -7.99 -6.08 -25.13
N LEU A 395 -7.25 -5.59 -24.15
CA LEU A 395 -6.32 -4.46 -24.32
C LEU A 395 -5.12 -4.83 -25.19
N GLU A 396 -4.62 -6.06 -25.09
CA GLU A 396 -3.54 -6.58 -25.94
C GLU A 396 -3.97 -6.77 -27.39
N GLY A 397 -5.27 -6.98 -27.64
CA GLY A 397 -5.87 -6.96 -28.98
C GLY A 397 -5.85 -5.60 -29.68
N ASP A 398 -5.29 -4.56 -29.05
CA ASP A 398 -5.23 -3.16 -29.50
C ASP A 398 -6.60 -2.63 -29.96
N PRO A 399 -7.55 -2.39 -29.04
CA PRO A 399 -8.89 -1.90 -29.38
C PRO A 399 -8.82 -0.52 -30.07
N PHE A 400 -7.78 0.26 -29.75
CA PHE A 400 -7.49 1.54 -30.38
C PHE A 400 -7.10 1.41 -31.87
N ALA A 401 -6.55 0.28 -32.33
CA ALA A 401 -6.29 0.06 -33.76
C ALA A 401 -7.58 -0.15 -34.57
N SER A 402 -8.70 -0.51 -33.92
CA SER A 402 -9.97 -0.68 -34.60
C SER A 402 -10.46 0.63 -35.22
N GLN A 403 -10.74 0.61 -36.53
CA GLN A 403 -11.21 1.78 -37.28
C GLN A 403 -12.48 2.38 -36.67
N SER A 404 -13.36 1.55 -36.08
CA SER A 404 -14.60 2.01 -35.46
C SER A 404 -14.36 2.85 -34.20
N GLN A 405 -13.37 2.49 -33.38
CA GLN A 405 -13.04 3.22 -32.16
C GLN A 405 -12.25 4.51 -32.44
N ARG A 406 -11.32 4.49 -33.41
CA ARG A 406 -10.67 5.72 -33.91
C ARG A 406 -11.68 6.71 -34.50
N ALA A 407 -12.65 6.20 -35.25
CA ALA A 407 -13.74 7.01 -35.79
C ALA A 407 -14.57 7.62 -34.65
N ARG A 408 -14.96 6.85 -33.63
CA ARG A 408 -15.71 7.37 -32.45
C ARG A 408 -15.02 8.57 -31.78
N ILE A 409 -13.69 8.52 -31.61
CA ILE A 409 -12.90 9.63 -31.05
C ILE A 409 -12.95 10.86 -31.98
N ARG A 410 -12.62 10.69 -33.27
CA ARG A 410 -12.62 11.78 -34.26
C ARG A 410 -14.00 12.41 -34.50
N THR A 411 -15.06 11.60 -34.46
CA THR A 411 -16.44 12.07 -34.74
C THR A 411 -16.94 12.98 -33.62
N ARG A 412 -16.53 12.74 -32.36
CA ARG A 412 -16.91 13.55 -31.20
C ARG A 412 -16.42 14.99 -31.33
N HIS A 413 -15.16 15.17 -31.74
CA HIS A 413 -14.56 16.50 -31.98
C HIS A 413 -15.02 17.13 -33.31
N SER A 414 -15.03 16.37 -34.40
CA SER A 414 -15.38 16.93 -35.71
C SER A 414 -16.85 17.34 -35.81
N CYS A 415 -17.79 16.68 -35.14
CA CYS A 415 -19.19 17.11 -35.18
C CYS A 415 -19.46 18.30 -34.26
N ILE A 416 -18.89 18.35 -33.06
CA ILE A 416 -19.17 19.42 -32.08
C ILE A 416 -18.41 20.70 -32.45
N ALA A 417 -17.11 20.61 -32.77
CA ALA A 417 -16.33 21.79 -33.18
C ALA A 417 -16.78 22.32 -34.55
N CYS A 418 -17.09 21.44 -35.51
CA CYS A 418 -17.60 21.89 -36.81
C CYS A 418 -19.03 22.45 -36.69
N MET A 419 -19.93 21.90 -35.84
CA MET A 419 -21.24 22.52 -35.61
C MET A 419 -21.13 23.87 -34.89
N TYR A 420 -20.29 24.00 -33.85
CA TYR A 420 -20.17 25.26 -33.11
C TYR A 420 -19.51 26.36 -33.94
N VAL A 421 -18.41 26.04 -34.64
CA VAL A 421 -17.73 26.99 -35.54
C VAL A 421 -18.63 27.32 -36.73
N CYS A 422 -19.38 26.36 -37.28
CA CYS A 422 -20.32 26.62 -38.37
C CYS A 422 -21.60 27.35 -37.91
N MET A 423 -22.03 27.24 -36.65
CA MET A 423 -23.14 28.05 -36.12
C MET A 423 -22.71 29.49 -35.83
N TYR A 424 -21.54 29.69 -35.21
CA TYR A 424 -21.10 31.02 -34.75
C TYR A 424 -20.40 31.84 -35.84
N VAL A 425 -19.56 31.21 -36.67
CA VAL A 425 -18.82 31.91 -37.73
C VAL A 425 -19.62 31.99 -39.03
N CYS A 426 -20.59 31.07 -39.21
CA CYS A 426 -21.27 30.89 -40.49
C CYS A 426 -22.71 31.42 -40.54
N MET A 427 -23.25 32.13 -39.55
CA MET A 427 -24.57 32.78 -39.76
C MET A 427 -24.49 33.88 -40.86
N HIS A 428 -23.36 34.58 -40.95
CA HIS A 428 -23.12 35.57 -42.00
C HIS A 428 -22.50 34.96 -43.28
N ALA A 429 -21.63 33.94 -43.14
CA ALA A 429 -20.98 33.30 -44.28
C ALA A 429 -21.86 32.26 -45.01
N CYS A 430 -22.77 31.54 -44.32
CA CYS A 430 -23.76 30.68 -44.98
C CYS A 430 -24.76 31.49 -45.81
N MET A 431 -25.15 32.71 -45.39
CA MET A 431 -25.98 33.58 -46.22
C MET A 431 -25.25 33.99 -47.52
N HIS A 432 -23.97 34.35 -47.44
CA HIS A 432 -23.18 34.68 -48.63
C HIS A 432 -22.89 33.46 -49.52
N ALA A 433 -22.67 32.28 -48.94
CA ALA A 433 -22.46 31.04 -49.68
C ALA A 433 -23.75 30.57 -50.40
N CYS A 434 -24.92 30.70 -49.78
CA CYS A 434 -26.21 30.42 -50.42
C CYS A 434 -26.51 31.40 -51.58
N ILE A 435 -26.12 32.68 -51.44
CA ILE A 435 -26.24 33.65 -52.53
C ILE A 435 -25.32 33.29 -53.70
N TYR A 436 -24.08 32.84 -53.44
CA TYR A 436 -23.16 32.42 -54.50
C TYR A 436 -23.60 31.14 -55.23
N LEU A 437 -24.23 30.19 -54.52
CA LEU A 437 -24.78 28.97 -55.12
C LEU A 437 -26.04 29.24 -55.97
N CYS A 438 -26.85 30.25 -55.65
CA CYS A 438 -28.02 30.64 -56.45
C CYS A 438 -27.69 31.47 -57.71
N VAL A 439 -26.48 32.03 -57.84
CA VAL A 439 -26.06 32.78 -59.04
C VAL A 439 -25.44 31.85 -60.11
N CYS A 440 -25.25 30.56 -59.81
CA CYS A 440 -24.72 29.55 -60.74
C CYS A 440 -25.74 28.47 -61.14
N MET A 441 -27.06 28.74 -61.06
CA MET A 441 -28.10 27.94 -61.74
C MET A 441 -28.78 28.73 -62.83
#